data_AF-A0AAW0BS18-F1
#
_entry.id   AF-A0AAW0BS18-F1
#
_cell.length_a   1.000
_cell.length_b   1.000
_cell.length_c   1.000
_cell.angle_alpha   90.00
_cell.angle_beta   90.00
_cell.angle_gamma   90.00
#
_symmetry.space_group_name_H-M   'P 1'
#
loop_
_entity.id
_entity.type
_entity.pdbx_description
1 polymer ?
#
loop_
_entity_poly.entity_id
_entity_poly.type
_entity_poly.pdbx_seq_one_letter_code
_entity_poly.pdbx_strand_id
1 'polypeptide(L)'
;MSSSQEVTLIADLDNSSALFTSEWQFVEDPAYYGGTAAFSNRSRIVESLEMRMSFRGTSISFYGIGSDSGCWVTLDRNNPASCLGPDYKWAIWYQSPSLPDEEHNIVVTHNSEFMYIDYALVKAGSTTDLSGKTIFVDNARAEEIWYTGQWLSSLDPEFSSALQDYRIWDAAARTATQSNTIVHPTGTSISVYGILLPAQTVTLEFIVDGTVQRREFSKEDAPEYDVAMNYKFYENMTLSAGNHFLIVNVSNILEGSTFWFDYITYTPSFSFVNERPTFIRGSSTVSPKSLPIGAIVGIIIAGLLMVTCVGVFYYVRTRRSASVKEGEIASRLEPFTIRAGADSKSRPTKWREFLSFEEIPSLPALMDEQSTHPEPLRIQVEVKQRNYEIASLTAEMQNSDNPTRGELFARINMLTMEVERLVRENAPPEYAGSDGGQRPSSRSGTLPSYDDGA
;
A
#
# COMPACT_ATOMS: atom_id res chain seq x y z
N MET A 1 14.66 11.72 18.86
CA MET A 1 14.43 10.26 18.86
C MET A 1 14.51 9.80 17.41
N SER A 2 15.42 8.89 17.08
CA SER A 2 15.44 8.28 15.74
C SER A 2 14.16 7.46 15.62
N SER A 3 13.32 7.76 14.62
CA SER A 3 12.29 6.82 14.14
C SER A 3 12.99 5.47 13.98
N SER A 4 12.60 4.44 14.75
CA SER A 4 13.19 3.11 14.54
C SER A 4 12.66 2.62 13.20
N GLN A 5 13.56 2.34 12.26
CA GLN A 5 13.19 1.81 10.96
C GLN A 5 12.62 0.39 11.14
N GLU A 6 11.32 0.28 11.32
CA GLU A 6 10.63 -1.00 11.50
C GLU A 6 10.53 -1.71 10.15
N VAL A 7 11.05 -2.93 10.00
CA VAL A 7 10.89 -3.70 8.76
C VAL A 7 9.91 -4.83 9.02
N THR A 8 8.92 -4.97 8.14
CA THR A 8 7.95 -6.07 8.19
C THR A 8 8.25 -7.04 7.07
N LEU A 9 8.33 -8.32 7.38
CA LEU A 9 8.41 -9.41 6.43
C LEU A 9 7.01 -9.96 6.19
N ILE A 10 6.73 -10.38 4.97
CA ILE A 10 5.54 -11.16 4.64
C ILE A 10 5.94 -12.59 4.28
N ALA A 11 5.27 -13.55 4.89
CA ALA A 11 5.41 -14.96 4.60
C ALA A 11 4.07 -15.48 4.06
N ASP A 12 4.09 -15.92 2.80
CA ASP A 12 2.99 -16.67 2.19
C ASP A 12 2.83 -18.00 2.92
N LEU A 13 1.65 -18.31 3.46
CA LEU A 13 1.44 -19.49 4.30
C LEU A 13 0.97 -20.68 3.47
N ASP A 14 1.90 -21.21 2.69
CA ASP A 14 1.77 -22.45 1.94
C ASP A 14 2.50 -23.63 2.64
N ASN A 15 2.54 -24.79 1.98
CA ASN A 15 3.26 -25.97 2.48
C ASN A 15 4.80 -25.82 2.55
N SER A 16 5.36 -24.71 2.05
CA SER A 16 6.80 -24.46 2.07
C SER A 16 7.23 -23.62 3.28
N SER A 17 6.34 -22.77 3.81
CA SER A 17 6.64 -21.86 4.91
C SER A 17 6.08 -22.31 6.26
N ALA A 18 5.04 -23.15 6.27
CA ALA A 18 4.42 -23.70 7.45
C ALA A 18 4.07 -25.19 7.29
N LEU A 19 4.01 -25.90 8.42
CA LEU A 19 3.60 -27.29 8.47
C LEU A 19 2.13 -27.37 8.89
N PHE A 20 1.29 -27.83 7.98
CA PHE A 20 -0.13 -28.04 8.23
C PHE A 20 -0.41 -29.54 8.45
N THR A 21 -1.30 -29.86 9.39
CA THR A 21 -1.85 -31.22 9.52
C THR A 21 -2.64 -31.61 8.26
N SER A 22 -2.77 -32.91 7.99
CA SER A 22 -3.30 -33.45 6.72
C SER A 22 -4.73 -33.05 6.35
N GLU A 23 -5.50 -32.51 7.29
CA GLU A 23 -6.88 -32.10 7.08
C GLU A 23 -7.02 -30.63 6.62
N TRP A 24 -5.93 -29.85 6.59
CA TRP A 24 -5.93 -28.55 5.93
C TRP A 24 -6.03 -28.73 4.42
N GLN A 25 -6.83 -27.88 3.79
CA GLN A 25 -6.95 -27.80 2.35
C GLN A 25 -6.35 -26.48 1.87
N PHE A 26 -5.94 -26.43 0.60
CA PHE A 26 -5.45 -25.20 -0.02
C PHE A 26 -6.44 -24.79 -1.11
N VAL A 27 -6.76 -23.50 -1.13
CA VAL A 27 -7.57 -22.88 -2.17
C VAL A 27 -6.67 -21.98 -3.00
N GLU A 28 -6.79 -22.06 -4.32
CA GLU A 28 -6.14 -21.16 -5.27
C GLU A 28 -7.15 -20.07 -5.66
N ASP A 29 -6.88 -18.83 -5.27
CA ASP A 29 -7.71 -17.67 -5.60
C ASP A 29 -6.83 -16.41 -5.68
N PRO A 30 -6.89 -15.62 -6.78
CA PRO A 30 -6.19 -14.33 -6.89
C PRO A 30 -6.50 -13.30 -5.80
N ALA A 31 -7.57 -13.50 -5.01
CA ALA A 31 -7.88 -12.66 -3.85
C ALA A 31 -6.92 -12.86 -2.67
N TYR A 32 -6.23 -14.01 -2.60
CA TYR A 32 -5.25 -14.32 -1.57
C TYR A 32 -3.85 -13.83 -1.94
N TYR A 33 -3.05 -13.52 -0.93
CA TYR A 33 -1.64 -13.26 -1.17
C TYR A 33 -0.98 -14.49 -1.77
N GLY A 34 -0.09 -14.30 -2.74
CA GLY A 34 0.50 -15.42 -3.49
C GLY A 34 -0.48 -16.19 -4.38
N GLY A 35 -1.79 -15.90 -4.31
CA GLY A 35 -2.85 -16.63 -5.00
C GLY A 35 -3.31 -17.90 -4.27
N THR A 36 -2.86 -18.13 -3.03
CA THR A 36 -3.21 -19.34 -2.26
C THR A 36 -3.54 -19.02 -0.81
N ALA A 37 -4.47 -19.76 -0.21
CA ALA A 37 -4.68 -19.75 1.22
C ALA A 37 -4.93 -21.16 1.76
N ALA A 38 -4.49 -21.40 3.00
CA ALA A 38 -4.83 -22.60 3.74
C ALA A 38 -6.23 -22.44 4.37
N PHE A 39 -7.07 -23.47 4.27
CA PHE A 39 -8.43 -23.44 4.81
C PHE A 39 -8.84 -24.73 5.51
N SER A 40 -9.66 -24.56 6.55
CA SER A 40 -10.33 -25.66 7.25
C SER A 40 -11.80 -25.77 6.82
N ASN A 41 -12.28 -27.00 6.55
CA ASN A 41 -13.67 -27.27 6.18
C ASN A 41 -14.36 -28.16 7.21
N ARG A 42 -15.43 -27.64 7.82
CA ARG A 42 -16.28 -28.27 8.84
C ARG A 42 -16.67 -29.73 8.59
N SER A 43 -16.87 -30.15 7.33
CA SER A 43 -17.48 -31.47 7.05
C SER A 43 -16.69 -32.68 7.56
N ARG A 44 -15.47 -32.50 8.09
CA ARG A 44 -14.56 -33.59 8.50
C ARG A 44 -13.84 -33.42 9.84
N ILE A 45 -14.05 -32.33 10.58
CA ILE A 45 -13.22 -32.05 11.77
C ILE A 45 -13.72 -32.88 12.96
N VAL A 46 -13.11 -34.06 13.15
CA VAL A 46 -13.27 -34.89 14.35
C VAL A 46 -12.14 -34.65 15.37
N GLU A 47 -11.05 -34.01 14.92
CA GLU A 47 -9.81 -33.78 15.67
C GLU A 47 -9.34 -32.33 15.53
N SER A 48 -8.52 -31.84 16.46
CA SER A 48 -7.93 -30.49 16.38
C SER A 48 -7.00 -30.39 15.17
N LEU A 49 -7.21 -29.36 14.34
CA LEU A 49 -6.28 -29.00 13.26
C LEU A 49 -5.10 -28.23 13.84
N GLU A 50 -3.93 -28.40 13.23
CA GLU A 50 -2.72 -27.72 13.68
C GLU A 50 -1.93 -27.16 12.49
N MET A 51 -1.46 -25.93 12.64
CA MET A 51 -0.44 -25.30 11.80
C MET A 51 0.76 -24.97 12.68
N ARG A 52 1.97 -25.33 12.24
CA ARG A 52 3.23 -24.98 12.90
C ARG A 52 4.10 -24.12 11.99
N MET A 53 4.69 -23.08 12.55
CA MET A 53 5.65 -22.22 11.87
C MET A 53 6.78 -21.83 12.82
N SER A 54 7.98 -21.62 12.28
CA SER A 54 9.08 -20.98 13.00
C SER A 54 9.40 -19.65 12.31
N PHE A 55 9.67 -18.60 13.08
CA PHE A 55 10.05 -17.30 12.55
C PHE A 55 11.14 -16.67 13.40
N ARG A 56 11.89 -15.71 12.83
CA ARG A 56 12.80 -14.85 13.58
C ARG A 56 12.35 -13.41 13.45
N GLY A 57 12.25 -12.71 14.57
CA GLY A 57 11.77 -11.33 14.61
C GLY A 57 11.23 -10.95 15.99
N THR A 58 10.61 -9.78 16.10
CA THR A 58 10.12 -9.22 17.37
C THR A 58 8.61 -9.31 17.55
N SER A 59 7.86 -9.71 16.52
CA SER A 59 6.44 -10.07 16.62
C SER A 59 5.96 -10.76 15.35
N ILE A 60 4.83 -11.46 15.45
CA ILE A 60 4.11 -12.04 14.31
C ILE A 60 2.62 -11.70 14.38
N SER A 61 2.01 -11.43 13.23
CA SER A 61 0.57 -11.32 13.05
C SER A 61 0.11 -12.27 11.95
N PHE A 62 -1.08 -12.85 12.10
CA PHE A 62 -1.68 -13.68 11.05
C PHE A 62 -2.91 -13.02 10.44
N TYR A 63 -3.01 -13.17 9.12
CA TYR A 63 -4.09 -12.63 8.30
C TYR A 63 -4.93 -13.73 7.66
N GLY A 64 -6.20 -13.40 7.47
CA GLY A 64 -7.17 -14.26 6.81
C GLY A 64 -8.55 -14.11 7.43
N ILE A 65 -9.35 -15.17 7.41
CA ILE A 65 -10.64 -15.21 8.10
C ILE A 65 -10.48 -16.04 9.36
N GLY A 66 -10.48 -15.36 10.50
CA GLY A 66 -10.47 -15.98 11.82
C GLY A 66 -11.77 -16.70 12.13
N SER A 67 -11.73 -17.52 13.17
CA SER A 67 -12.90 -18.25 13.66
C SER A 67 -13.47 -17.62 14.94
N ASP A 68 -14.78 -17.76 15.13
CA ASP A 68 -15.51 -17.25 16.29
C ASP A 68 -15.14 -17.89 17.62
N SER A 69 -14.62 -19.11 17.56
CA SER A 69 -14.33 -19.94 18.71
C SER A 69 -13.26 -20.95 18.33
N GLY A 70 -12.69 -21.61 19.34
CA GLY A 70 -11.91 -22.82 19.08
C GLY A 70 -10.54 -22.63 18.42
N CYS A 71 -10.09 -21.39 18.24
CA CYS A 71 -8.77 -21.06 17.73
C CYS A 71 -7.84 -20.62 18.87
N TRP A 72 -6.69 -21.27 18.98
CA TRP A 72 -5.69 -21.05 20.01
C TRP A 72 -4.30 -21.00 19.40
N VAL A 73 -3.48 -20.07 19.89
CA VAL A 73 -2.10 -19.88 19.45
C VAL A 73 -1.16 -20.09 20.62
N THR A 74 -0.22 -21.02 20.46
CA THR A 74 0.85 -21.29 21.41
C THR A 74 2.16 -20.77 20.85
N LEU A 75 2.78 -19.82 21.55
CA LEU A 75 4.06 -19.23 21.18
C LEU A 75 5.15 -19.70 22.16
N ASP A 76 6.24 -20.28 21.67
CA ASP A 76 7.42 -20.71 22.44
C ASP A 76 7.13 -21.59 23.66
N ARG A 77 6.09 -22.44 23.57
CA ARG A 77 5.61 -23.30 24.67
C ARG A 77 5.02 -22.53 25.86
N ASN A 78 4.69 -21.26 25.69
CA ASN A 78 3.93 -20.50 26.66
C ASN A 78 2.47 -20.97 26.73
N ASN A 79 1.70 -20.36 27.63
CA ASN A 79 0.26 -20.62 27.71
C ASN A 79 -0.41 -20.23 26.37
N PRO A 80 -1.30 -21.10 25.84
CA PRO A 80 -2.08 -20.78 24.66
C PRO A 80 -2.89 -19.48 24.85
N ALA A 81 -2.87 -18.61 23.83
CA ALA A 81 -3.72 -17.44 23.73
C ALA A 81 -4.87 -17.73 22.76
N SER A 82 -6.08 -17.24 23.04
CA SER A 82 -7.18 -17.30 22.08
C SER A 82 -6.89 -16.40 20.88
N CYS A 83 -7.28 -16.84 19.69
CA CYS A 83 -7.34 -15.96 18.53
C CYS A 83 -8.36 -14.83 18.78
N LEU A 84 -8.18 -13.70 18.09
CA LEU A 84 -9.13 -12.58 18.12
C LEU A 84 -10.47 -13.05 17.51
N GLY A 85 -11.56 -12.82 18.26
CA GLY A 85 -12.91 -13.30 17.98
C GLY A 85 -13.59 -12.66 16.76
N PRO A 86 -14.81 -13.10 16.42
CA PRO A 86 -15.30 -13.20 15.06
C PRO A 86 -15.78 -11.88 14.53
N ASP A 87 -15.32 -11.57 13.33
CA ASP A 87 -16.13 -10.79 12.42
C ASP A 87 -16.39 -11.53 11.10
N TYR A 88 -15.87 -12.76 10.90
CA TYR A 88 -15.82 -13.42 9.57
C TYR A 88 -15.25 -12.50 8.48
N LYS A 89 -14.43 -11.53 8.90
CA LYS A 89 -13.82 -10.53 8.05
C LYS A 89 -12.39 -10.91 7.76
N TRP A 90 -11.93 -10.40 6.63
CA TRP A 90 -10.54 -10.47 6.27
C TRP A 90 -9.75 -9.50 7.15
N ALA A 91 -9.06 -10.03 8.16
CA ALA A 91 -8.43 -9.20 9.17
C ALA A 91 -7.26 -9.92 9.85
N ILE A 92 -6.58 -9.17 10.72
CA ILE A 92 -5.69 -9.76 11.72
C ILE A 92 -6.56 -10.53 12.71
N TRP A 93 -6.43 -11.86 12.72
CA TRP A 93 -7.10 -12.70 13.72
C TRP A 93 -6.15 -13.11 14.86
N TYR A 94 -4.86 -12.82 14.75
CA TYR A 94 -3.90 -12.97 15.85
C TYR A 94 -2.74 -12.01 15.68
N GLN A 95 -2.27 -11.45 16.81
CA GLN A 95 -1.05 -10.68 16.91
C GLN A 95 -0.32 -11.06 18.20
N SER A 96 0.97 -11.38 18.10
CA SER A 96 1.79 -11.67 19.27
C SER A 96 2.08 -10.39 20.08
N PRO A 97 2.41 -10.52 21.38
CA PRO A 97 3.10 -9.42 22.08
C PRO A 97 4.46 -9.12 21.42
N SER A 98 5.12 -8.05 21.87
CA SER A 98 6.52 -7.80 21.53
C SER A 98 7.42 -8.88 22.14
N LEU A 99 8.32 -9.41 21.31
CA LEU A 99 9.25 -10.49 21.63
C LEU A 99 10.70 -10.00 21.48
N PRO A 100 11.66 -10.66 22.13
CA PRO A 100 13.07 -10.52 21.79
C PRO A 100 13.31 -10.85 20.31
N ASP A 101 14.34 -10.28 19.69
CA ASP A 101 14.72 -10.59 18.30
C ASP A 101 15.48 -11.92 18.22
N GLU A 102 14.74 -13.02 18.33
CA GLU A 102 15.28 -14.39 18.30
C GLU A 102 14.39 -15.32 17.48
N GLU A 103 14.74 -16.61 17.44
CA GLU A 103 13.92 -17.62 16.77
C GLU A 103 12.76 -18.07 17.67
N HIS A 104 11.56 -18.00 17.12
CA HIS A 104 10.31 -18.31 17.78
C HIS A 104 9.59 -19.46 17.07
N ASN A 105 8.83 -20.22 17.83
CA ASN A 105 7.99 -21.30 17.34
C ASN A 105 6.53 -21.02 17.68
N ILE A 106 5.68 -21.04 16.68
CA ILE A 106 4.25 -20.78 16.83
C ILE A 106 3.44 -21.98 16.36
N VAL A 107 2.47 -22.36 17.18
CA VAL A 107 1.54 -23.45 16.89
C VAL A 107 0.13 -22.88 16.98
N VAL A 108 -0.58 -22.91 15.86
CA VAL A 108 -1.99 -22.52 15.78
C VAL A 108 -2.80 -23.80 15.78
N THR A 109 -3.61 -24.00 16.83
CA THR A 109 -4.56 -25.09 16.95
C THR A 109 -5.97 -24.56 16.76
N HIS A 110 -6.76 -25.24 15.94
CA HIS A 110 -8.12 -24.82 15.63
C HIS A 110 -9.08 -26.01 15.64
N ASN A 111 -10.25 -25.84 16.26
CA ASN A 111 -11.33 -26.82 16.28
C ASN A 111 -12.72 -26.22 15.98
N SER A 112 -12.78 -25.08 15.27
CA SER A 112 -14.05 -24.48 14.84
C SER A 112 -14.39 -24.84 13.39
N GLU A 113 -15.49 -24.29 12.89
CA GLU A 113 -16.13 -24.68 11.64
C GLU A 113 -15.32 -24.27 10.41
N PHE A 114 -14.60 -23.16 10.51
CA PHE A 114 -13.99 -22.52 9.37
C PHE A 114 -12.92 -21.52 9.81
N MET A 115 -11.82 -21.54 9.07
CA MET A 115 -10.71 -20.62 9.20
C MET A 115 -9.97 -20.57 7.86
N TYR A 116 -9.63 -19.36 7.41
CA TYR A 116 -8.67 -19.14 6.33
C TYR A 116 -7.42 -18.50 6.90
N ILE A 117 -6.28 -19.04 6.50
CA ILE A 117 -4.95 -18.51 6.82
C ILE A 117 -4.28 -18.18 5.49
N ASP A 118 -4.03 -16.90 5.23
CA ASP A 118 -3.44 -16.41 3.97
C ASP A 118 -1.93 -16.18 4.14
N TYR A 119 -1.55 -15.17 4.93
CA TYR A 119 -0.15 -14.86 5.19
C TYR A 119 0.11 -14.48 6.64
N ALA A 120 1.39 -14.50 7.01
CA ALA A 120 1.90 -13.94 8.24
C ALA A 120 2.72 -12.69 7.97
N LEU A 121 2.61 -11.70 8.86
CA LEU A 121 3.50 -10.55 8.92
C LEU A 121 4.40 -10.65 10.13
N VAL A 122 5.71 -10.62 9.91
CA VAL A 122 6.73 -10.71 10.96
C VAL A 122 7.48 -9.39 11.05
N LYS A 123 7.49 -8.75 12.22
CA LYS A 123 8.34 -7.57 12.44
C LYS A 123 9.78 -8.05 12.64
N ALA A 124 10.68 -7.65 11.76
CA ALA A 124 12.09 -7.99 11.83
C ALA A 124 12.78 -7.16 12.91
N GLY A 125 13.60 -7.80 13.74
CA GLY A 125 14.51 -7.11 14.64
C GLY A 125 15.86 -6.81 13.99
N SER A 126 16.75 -6.14 14.73
CA SER A 126 18.05 -5.67 14.23
C SER A 126 19.00 -6.77 13.74
N THR A 127 18.81 -8.00 14.17
CA THR A 127 19.62 -9.19 13.86
C THR A 127 18.88 -10.22 13.02
N THR A 128 17.62 -9.96 12.66
CA THR A 128 16.86 -10.80 11.74
C THR A 128 17.51 -10.74 10.35
N ASP A 129 17.89 -11.90 9.80
CA ASP A 129 18.41 -12.00 8.43
C ASP A 129 17.27 -11.85 7.42
N LEU A 130 17.42 -10.84 6.56
CA LEU A 130 16.46 -10.47 5.53
C LEU A 130 16.82 -11.06 4.16
N SER A 131 17.95 -11.75 4.05
CA SER A 131 18.45 -12.30 2.79
C SER A 131 17.46 -13.30 2.19
N GLY A 132 17.00 -13.02 0.97
CA GLY A 132 16.02 -13.86 0.27
C GLY A 132 14.61 -13.85 0.88
N LYS A 133 14.34 -12.96 1.86
CA LYS A 133 13.00 -12.75 2.41
C LYS A 133 12.24 -11.72 1.57
N THR A 134 10.95 -11.60 1.81
CA THR A 134 10.10 -10.60 1.17
C THR A 134 9.69 -9.56 2.20
N ILE A 135 10.11 -8.31 1.98
CA ILE A 135 9.69 -7.16 2.76
C ILE A 135 8.30 -6.74 2.33
N PHE A 136 7.45 -6.46 3.30
CA PHE A 136 6.14 -5.83 3.18
C PHE A 136 6.24 -4.35 3.51
N VAL A 137 5.67 -3.50 2.66
CA VAL A 137 5.58 -2.06 2.91
C VAL A 137 4.14 -1.61 2.78
N ASP A 138 3.56 -1.29 3.93
CA ASP A 138 2.24 -0.70 4.06
C ASP A 138 2.17 0.67 3.36
N ASN A 139 1.03 0.98 2.73
CA ASN A 139 0.80 2.25 2.06
C ASN A 139 0.96 3.49 2.94
N ALA A 140 0.80 3.40 4.26
CA ALA A 140 0.95 4.53 5.17
C ALA A 140 2.42 4.91 5.40
N ARG A 141 3.38 4.13 4.87
CA ARG A 141 4.80 4.34 5.09
C ARG A 141 5.37 5.48 4.25
N ALA A 142 5.23 6.70 4.77
CA ALA A 142 5.66 7.94 4.13
C ALA A 142 7.17 8.04 3.79
N GLU A 143 8.01 7.21 4.40
CA GLU A 143 9.45 7.13 4.09
C GLU A 143 9.74 6.44 2.75
N GLU A 144 8.89 5.51 2.32
CA GLU A 144 9.09 4.71 1.09
C GLU A 144 8.05 5.02 0.00
N ILE A 145 6.85 5.43 0.39
CA ILE A 145 5.72 5.61 -0.51
C ILE A 145 5.24 7.06 -0.47
N TRP A 146 5.24 7.72 -1.62
CA TRP A 146 4.78 9.09 -1.77
C TRP A 146 3.64 9.18 -2.76
N TYR A 147 2.56 9.83 -2.33
CA TYR A 147 1.39 10.07 -3.14
C TYR A 147 1.42 11.47 -3.76
N THR A 148 0.99 11.56 -5.02
CA THR A 148 0.74 12.83 -5.73
C THR A 148 -0.58 12.74 -6.48
N GLY A 149 -1.37 13.81 -6.47
CA GLY A 149 -2.74 13.81 -6.99
C GLY A 149 -3.79 13.78 -5.87
N GLN A 150 -4.99 13.31 -6.18
CA GLN A 150 -6.13 13.29 -5.26
C GLN A 150 -6.30 11.91 -4.63
N TRP A 151 -5.32 11.52 -3.82
CA TRP A 151 -5.40 10.29 -3.04
C TRP A 151 -6.26 10.52 -1.79
N LEU A 152 -7.20 9.61 -1.57
CA LEU A 152 -8.00 9.52 -0.35
C LEU A 152 -7.55 8.30 0.45
N SER A 153 -7.62 8.38 1.77
CA SER A 153 -7.39 7.23 2.63
C SER A 153 -8.70 6.46 2.78
N SER A 154 -8.66 5.13 2.84
CA SER A 154 -9.85 4.32 3.15
C SER A 154 -10.38 4.54 4.57
N LEU A 155 -9.64 5.29 5.39
CA LEU A 155 -10.10 5.75 6.69
C LEU A 155 -11.05 6.95 6.59
N ASP A 156 -11.22 7.54 5.41
CA ASP A 156 -12.12 8.66 5.21
C ASP A 156 -13.59 8.22 5.40
N PRO A 157 -14.39 8.97 6.18
CA PRO A 157 -15.76 8.59 6.57
C PRO A 157 -16.76 8.53 5.39
N GLU A 158 -16.39 9.06 4.22
CA GLU A 158 -17.18 8.93 2.99
C GLU A 158 -17.18 7.51 2.42
N PHE A 159 -16.52 6.57 3.08
CA PHE A 159 -16.40 5.20 2.62
C PHE A 159 -17.59 4.32 3.05
N SER A 160 -18.17 3.59 2.09
CA SER A 160 -19.28 2.68 2.37
C SER A 160 -18.84 1.56 3.31
N SER A 161 -19.71 1.22 4.26
CA SER A 161 -19.47 0.18 5.26
C SER A 161 -19.14 -1.19 4.65
N ALA A 162 -19.59 -1.46 3.42
CA ALA A 162 -19.44 -2.76 2.77
C ALA A 162 -17.99 -3.13 2.42
N LEU A 163 -17.09 -2.14 2.27
CA LEU A 163 -15.68 -2.40 1.94
C LEU A 163 -14.71 -2.13 3.10
N GLN A 164 -15.20 -1.57 4.23
CA GLN A 164 -14.37 -1.35 5.42
C GLN A 164 -13.85 -2.65 6.02
N ASP A 165 -14.52 -3.76 5.71
CA ASP A 165 -14.27 -5.10 6.20
C ASP A 165 -13.17 -5.85 5.41
N TYR A 166 -12.67 -5.24 4.33
CA TYR A 166 -11.68 -5.83 3.40
C TYR A 166 -10.32 -5.13 3.43
N ARG A 167 -10.03 -4.36 4.50
CA ARG A 167 -8.77 -3.63 4.62
C ARG A 167 -7.68 -4.56 5.16
N ILE A 168 -6.50 -4.49 4.53
CA ILE A 168 -5.30 -5.10 5.07
C ILE A 168 -4.67 -4.09 6.04
N TRP A 169 -4.48 -4.53 7.28
CA TRP A 169 -3.89 -3.72 8.35
C TRP A 169 -4.74 -2.49 8.72
N ASP A 170 -4.36 -1.27 8.30
CA ASP A 170 -4.97 -0.03 8.76
C ASP A 170 -5.79 0.68 7.68
N ALA A 171 -5.26 0.80 6.46
CA ALA A 171 -5.88 1.58 5.40
C ALA A 171 -5.46 1.12 4.00
N ALA A 172 -6.31 1.34 3.00
CA ALA A 172 -5.94 1.38 1.59
C ALA A 172 -5.90 2.85 1.10
N ALA A 173 -5.07 3.16 0.12
CA ALA A 173 -5.05 4.45 -0.55
C ALA A 173 -5.83 4.32 -1.85
N ARG A 174 -6.73 5.27 -2.14
CA ARG A 174 -7.56 5.22 -3.34
C ARG A 174 -7.53 6.51 -4.14
N THR A 175 -7.80 6.40 -5.43
CA THR A 175 -8.03 7.56 -6.30
C THR A 175 -9.10 7.26 -7.34
N ALA A 176 -9.90 8.28 -7.65
CA ALA A 176 -10.87 8.28 -8.74
C ALA A 176 -10.43 9.20 -9.91
N THR A 177 -9.23 9.80 -9.80
CA THR A 177 -8.68 10.70 -10.82
C THR A 177 -7.24 10.32 -11.16
N GLN A 178 -6.67 10.97 -12.18
CA GLN A 178 -5.26 10.77 -12.52
C GLN A 178 -4.38 11.14 -11.33
N SER A 179 -3.48 10.24 -10.97
CA SER A 179 -2.63 10.38 -9.78
C SER A 179 -1.40 9.49 -9.91
N ASN A 180 -0.34 9.80 -9.18
CA ASN A 180 0.85 8.95 -9.14
C ASN A 180 1.18 8.52 -7.71
N THR A 181 1.66 7.30 -7.59
CA THR A 181 2.37 6.79 -6.41
C THR A 181 3.82 6.60 -6.78
N ILE A 182 4.72 7.12 -5.94
CA ILE A 182 6.17 6.99 -6.08
C ILE A 182 6.66 6.08 -4.97
N VAL A 183 7.46 5.08 -5.35
CA VAL A 183 7.94 4.04 -4.44
C VAL A 183 9.44 3.83 -4.58
N HIS A 184 10.12 3.68 -3.45
CA HIS A 184 11.59 3.57 -3.35
C HIS A 184 12.03 2.22 -2.75
N PRO A 185 11.97 1.10 -3.50
CA PRO A 185 12.46 -0.18 -2.99
C PRO A 185 14.00 -0.24 -3.09
N THR A 186 14.61 -0.97 -2.15
CA THR A 186 16.03 -1.36 -2.23
C THR A 186 16.12 -2.88 -2.30
N GLY A 187 16.20 -3.43 -3.50
CA GLY A 187 15.90 -4.85 -3.70
C GLY A 187 16.34 -5.44 -5.03
N THR A 188 15.85 -6.64 -5.30
CA THR A 188 16.01 -7.39 -6.57
C THR A 188 14.67 -7.76 -7.20
N SER A 189 13.56 -7.47 -6.52
CA SER A 189 12.20 -7.65 -7.03
C SER A 189 11.31 -6.52 -6.53
N ILE A 190 10.14 -6.34 -7.13
CA ILE A 190 9.06 -5.53 -6.58
C ILE A 190 7.71 -6.02 -7.11
N SER A 191 6.70 -6.04 -6.25
CA SER A 191 5.32 -6.31 -6.59
C SER A 191 4.41 -5.25 -5.97
N VAL A 192 3.33 -4.90 -6.69
CA VAL A 192 2.33 -3.91 -6.26
C VAL A 192 1.01 -4.60 -6.05
N TYR A 193 0.44 -4.42 -4.86
CA TYR A 193 -0.81 -5.03 -4.44
C TYR A 193 -1.86 -3.97 -4.11
N GLY A 194 -3.12 -4.38 -4.25
CA GLY A 194 -4.25 -3.60 -3.79
C GLY A 194 -5.56 -4.31 -4.03
N ILE A 195 -6.65 -3.54 -3.99
CA ILE A 195 -8.00 -4.08 -4.09
C ILE A 195 -8.48 -3.94 -5.54
N LEU A 196 -8.85 -5.05 -6.17
CA LEU A 196 -9.54 -5.04 -7.45
C LEU A 196 -11.02 -5.30 -7.24
N LEU A 197 -11.85 -4.32 -7.57
CA LEU A 197 -13.30 -4.40 -7.44
C LEU A 197 -13.95 -4.96 -8.72
N PRO A 198 -15.06 -5.72 -8.59
CA PRO A 198 -15.89 -6.04 -9.75
C PRO A 198 -16.31 -4.76 -10.48
N ALA A 199 -16.30 -4.80 -11.82
CA ALA A 199 -16.63 -3.66 -12.69
C ALA A 199 -15.67 -2.45 -12.66
N GLN A 200 -14.48 -2.58 -12.06
CA GLN A 200 -13.43 -1.58 -12.18
C GLN A 200 -12.78 -1.61 -13.57
N THR A 201 -12.67 -0.44 -14.20
CA THR A 201 -11.82 -0.25 -15.39
C THR A 201 -10.79 0.85 -15.12
N VAL A 202 -9.52 0.45 -15.00
CA VAL A 202 -8.40 1.37 -14.76
C VAL A 202 -7.22 1.05 -15.66
N THR A 203 -6.54 2.08 -16.17
CA THR A 203 -5.26 1.94 -16.87
C THR A 203 -4.12 2.43 -15.99
N LEU A 204 -3.23 1.51 -15.63
CA LEU A 204 -2.03 1.78 -14.83
C LEU A 204 -0.78 1.74 -15.71
N GLU A 205 0.16 2.62 -15.44
CA GLU A 205 1.51 2.57 -16.00
C GLU A 205 2.52 2.44 -14.87
N PHE A 206 3.29 1.36 -14.91
CA PHE A 206 4.37 1.07 -13.97
C PHE A 206 5.69 1.46 -14.61
N ILE A 207 6.41 2.40 -14.01
CA ILE A 207 7.67 2.92 -14.53
C ILE A 207 8.78 2.55 -13.56
N VAL A 208 9.53 1.50 -13.86
CA VAL A 208 10.66 1.04 -13.03
C VAL A 208 11.97 1.42 -13.70
N ASP A 209 12.74 2.31 -13.07
CA ASP A 209 14.03 2.82 -13.55
C ASP A 209 14.02 3.34 -15.01
N GLY A 210 12.88 3.90 -15.40
CA GLY A 210 12.60 4.43 -16.74
C GLY A 210 12.00 3.42 -17.73
N THR A 211 11.84 2.15 -17.34
CA THR A 211 11.16 1.13 -18.14
C THR A 211 9.66 1.19 -17.87
N VAL A 212 8.87 1.42 -18.91
CA VAL A 212 7.42 1.59 -18.79
C VAL A 212 6.69 0.30 -19.14
N GLN A 213 5.81 -0.15 -18.25
CA GLN A 213 4.83 -1.20 -18.50
C GLN A 213 3.43 -0.65 -18.27
N ARG A 214 2.65 -0.56 -19.34
CA ARG A 214 1.24 -0.15 -19.27
C ARG A 214 0.35 -1.40 -19.25
N ARG A 215 -0.63 -1.43 -18.34
CA ARG A 215 -1.67 -2.46 -18.30
C ARG A 215 -3.03 -1.81 -18.04
N GLU A 216 -4.02 -2.26 -18.79
CA GLU A 216 -5.43 -1.97 -18.53
C GLU A 216 -5.99 -3.14 -17.71
N PHE A 217 -6.73 -2.80 -16.66
CA PHE A 217 -7.45 -3.73 -15.80
C PHE A 217 -8.93 -3.47 -16.02
N SER A 218 -9.68 -4.54 -16.27
CA SER A 218 -11.13 -4.49 -16.46
C SER A 218 -11.83 -5.50 -15.54
N LYS A 219 -13.15 -5.57 -15.64
CA LYS A 219 -13.97 -6.53 -14.88
C LYS A 219 -13.56 -7.99 -15.14
N GLU A 220 -12.99 -8.30 -16.30
CA GLU A 220 -12.54 -9.64 -16.67
C GLU A 220 -11.26 -10.05 -15.94
N ASP A 221 -10.52 -9.09 -15.36
CA ASP A 221 -9.35 -9.37 -14.51
C ASP A 221 -9.74 -9.68 -13.06
N ALA A 222 -10.95 -9.29 -12.64
CA ALA A 222 -11.46 -9.54 -11.29
C ALA A 222 -12.06 -10.95 -11.19
N PRO A 223 -12.00 -11.59 -10.00
CA PRO A 223 -12.74 -12.82 -9.74
C PRO A 223 -14.24 -12.61 -10.03
N GLU A 224 -14.90 -13.62 -10.59
CA GLU A 224 -16.24 -13.49 -11.19
C GLU A 224 -17.32 -12.96 -10.22
N TYR A 225 -17.14 -13.15 -8.90
CA TYR A 225 -18.15 -12.80 -7.90
C TYR A 225 -17.62 -12.02 -6.69
N ASP A 226 -16.31 -11.76 -6.60
CA ASP A 226 -15.70 -11.31 -5.35
C ASP A 226 -14.68 -10.17 -5.51
N VAL A 227 -14.44 -9.49 -4.39
CA VAL A 227 -13.40 -8.47 -4.24
C VAL A 227 -12.04 -9.17 -4.07
N ALA A 228 -11.09 -8.88 -4.96
CA ALA A 228 -9.73 -9.39 -4.80
C ALA A 228 -8.90 -8.40 -3.95
N MET A 229 -8.75 -8.69 -2.66
CA MET A 229 -8.10 -7.79 -1.68
C MET A 229 -6.58 -7.74 -1.82
N ASN A 230 -5.96 -8.87 -2.18
CA ASN A 230 -4.51 -8.97 -2.43
C ASN A 230 -4.21 -9.02 -3.93
N TYR A 231 -4.94 -8.28 -4.76
CA TYR A 231 -4.75 -8.36 -6.20
C TYR A 231 -3.37 -7.81 -6.60
N LYS A 232 -2.55 -8.65 -7.23
CA LYS A 232 -1.21 -8.28 -7.72
C LYS A 232 -1.30 -7.56 -9.06
N PHE A 233 -1.28 -6.22 -9.02
CA PHE A 233 -1.34 -5.38 -10.22
C PHE A 233 -0.05 -5.43 -11.05
N TYR A 234 1.11 -5.51 -10.38
CA TYR A 234 2.42 -5.47 -11.03
C TYR A 234 3.41 -6.38 -10.32
N GLU A 235 4.37 -6.88 -11.10
CA GLU A 235 5.49 -7.67 -10.60
C GLU A 235 6.70 -7.51 -11.52
N ASN A 236 7.88 -7.40 -10.90
CA ASN A 236 9.16 -7.55 -11.56
C ASN A 236 10.11 -8.31 -10.64
N MET A 237 10.50 -9.52 -11.03
CA MET A 237 11.34 -10.42 -10.22
C MET A 237 12.82 -10.39 -10.63
N THR A 238 13.22 -9.49 -11.53
CA THR A 238 14.52 -9.53 -12.22
C THR A 238 15.28 -8.21 -12.14
N LEU A 239 15.06 -7.44 -11.07
CA LEU A 239 15.79 -6.20 -10.86
C LEU A 239 17.23 -6.49 -10.41
N SER A 240 18.17 -5.68 -10.88
CA SER A 240 19.55 -5.74 -10.39
C SER A 240 19.60 -5.26 -8.94
N ALA A 241 20.30 -5.95 -8.04
CA ALA A 241 20.42 -5.54 -6.65
C ALA A 241 20.79 -4.05 -6.49
N GLY A 242 19.95 -3.28 -5.80
CA GLY A 242 20.22 -1.87 -5.47
C GLY A 242 18.98 -1.06 -5.17
N ASN A 243 19.13 0.27 -5.23
CA ASN A 243 18.02 1.21 -5.08
C ASN A 243 17.31 1.38 -6.42
N HIS A 244 15.99 1.22 -6.42
CA HIS A 244 15.17 1.46 -7.60
C HIS A 244 14.15 2.56 -7.36
N PHE A 245 13.52 2.96 -8.45
CA PHE A 245 12.40 3.87 -8.43
C PHE A 245 11.25 3.29 -9.23
N LEU A 246 10.10 3.12 -8.57
CA LEU A 246 8.84 2.75 -9.21
C LEU A 246 7.88 3.95 -9.17
N ILE A 247 7.36 4.33 -10.34
CA ILE A 247 6.17 5.18 -10.43
C ILE A 247 4.99 4.29 -10.83
N VAL A 248 3.90 4.35 -10.06
CA VAL A 248 2.60 3.84 -10.46
C VAL A 248 1.76 5.04 -10.90
N ASN A 249 1.58 5.20 -12.21
CA ASN A 249 0.77 6.27 -12.79
C ASN A 249 -0.63 5.74 -13.11
N VAL A 250 -1.65 6.35 -12.52
CA VAL A 250 -3.04 6.07 -12.82
C VAL A 250 -3.46 6.99 -13.95
N SER A 251 -3.42 6.48 -15.18
CA SER A 251 -3.52 7.30 -16.41
C SER A 251 -4.95 7.49 -16.91
N ASN A 252 -5.81 6.49 -16.71
CA ASN A 252 -7.22 6.53 -17.10
C ASN A 252 -8.04 5.75 -16.06
N ILE A 253 -9.15 6.32 -15.64
CA ILE A 253 -10.14 5.70 -14.75
C ILE A 253 -11.49 5.93 -15.41
N LEU A 254 -12.21 4.86 -15.71
CA LEU A 254 -13.56 4.97 -16.25
C LEU A 254 -14.49 5.61 -15.20
N GLU A 255 -15.49 6.37 -15.63
CA GLU A 255 -16.46 6.99 -14.72
C GLU A 255 -17.09 5.94 -13.79
N GLY A 256 -17.05 6.21 -12.48
CA GLY A 256 -17.52 5.29 -11.44
C GLY A 256 -16.50 4.24 -10.97
N SER A 257 -15.34 4.11 -11.64
CA SER A 257 -14.23 3.26 -11.18
C SER A 257 -13.34 3.99 -10.18
N THR A 258 -12.61 3.21 -9.37
CA THR A 258 -11.60 3.72 -8.43
C THR A 258 -10.42 2.78 -8.43
N PHE A 259 -9.20 3.29 -8.32
CA PHE A 259 -8.01 2.47 -8.08
C PHE A 259 -7.71 2.42 -6.59
N TRP A 260 -7.38 1.23 -6.10
CA TRP A 260 -7.02 0.96 -4.71
C TRP A 260 -5.60 0.41 -4.65
N PHE A 261 -4.71 1.18 -4.04
CA PHE A 261 -3.34 0.80 -3.72
C PHE A 261 -3.24 0.48 -2.24
N ASP A 262 -2.67 -0.67 -1.89
CA ASP A 262 -2.65 -1.13 -0.50
C ASP A 262 -1.24 -1.30 0.03
N TYR A 263 -0.42 -2.12 -0.62
CA TYR A 263 0.97 -2.31 -0.20
C TYR A 263 1.84 -2.69 -1.39
N ILE A 264 3.15 -2.65 -1.15
CA ILE A 264 4.12 -3.30 -2.04
C ILE A 264 4.86 -4.40 -1.29
N THR A 265 5.46 -5.29 -2.07
CA THR A 265 6.46 -6.21 -1.55
C THR A 265 7.73 -6.18 -2.39
N TYR A 266 8.87 -6.49 -1.78
CA TYR A 266 10.13 -6.66 -2.50
C TYR A 266 11.10 -7.58 -1.77
N THR A 267 11.99 -8.23 -2.51
CA THR A 267 13.16 -8.93 -1.94
C THR A 267 14.29 -7.93 -1.75
N PRO A 268 14.81 -7.72 -0.52
CA PRO A 268 15.82 -6.71 -0.25
C PRO A 268 17.19 -7.09 -0.83
N SER A 269 18.01 -6.08 -1.11
CA SER A 269 19.43 -6.25 -1.48
C SER A 269 20.40 -6.01 -0.31
N PHE A 270 19.87 -6.00 0.91
CA PHE A 270 20.58 -5.88 2.18
C PHE A 270 20.17 -7.03 3.12
N SER A 271 21.02 -7.38 4.07
CA SER A 271 20.81 -8.55 4.93
C SER A 271 20.21 -8.19 6.28
N PHE A 272 20.39 -6.96 6.78
CA PHE A 272 19.93 -6.55 8.11
C PHE A 272 19.20 -5.20 8.10
N VAL A 273 18.32 -4.99 9.09
CA VAL A 273 17.51 -3.77 9.20
C VAL A 273 18.35 -2.50 9.26
N ASN A 274 19.52 -2.54 9.91
CA ASN A 274 20.42 -1.40 10.05
C ASN A 274 21.22 -1.06 8.77
N GLU A 275 21.21 -1.93 7.77
CA GLU A 275 21.82 -1.71 6.45
C GLU A 275 20.84 -1.06 5.46
N ARG A 276 19.55 -0.99 5.84
CA ARG A 276 18.50 -0.42 5.01
C ARG A 276 18.81 1.06 4.73
N PRO A 277 18.80 1.48 3.46
CA PRO A 277 19.06 2.89 3.14
C PRO A 277 17.92 3.78 3.61
N THR A 278 18.29 4.99 4.03
CA THR A 278 17.34 6.07 4.34
C THR A 278 17.03 6.86 3.07
N PHE A 279 15.76 6.94 2.68
CA PHE A 279 15.33 7.79 1.58
C PHE A 279 14.98 9.20 2.09
N ILE A 280 15.77 10.18 1.68
CA ILE A 280 15.48 11.60 1.95
C ILE A 280 14.64 12.13 0.80
N ARG A 281 13.42 12.59 1.12
CA ARG A 281 12.52 13.24 0.16
C ARG A 281 13.23 14.43 -0.49
N GLY A 282 13.40 14.38 -1.82
CA GLY A 282 14.08 15.43 -2.59
C GLY A 282 15.58 15.23 -2.81
N SER A 283 16.21 14.18 -2.27
CA SER A 283 17.61 13.83 -2.55
C SER A 283 17.77 12.92 -3.76
N SER A 284 16.79 12.88 -4.67
CA SER A 284 16.93 12.19 -5.95
C SER A 284 17.94 12.92 -6.84
N THR A 285 19.22 12.76 -6.53
CA THR A 285 20.28 12.67 -7.53
C THR A 285 20.00 11.42 -8.34
N VAL A 286 18.95 11.48 -9.17
CA VAL A 286 18.92 10.69 -10.39
C VAL A 286 20.21 11.11 -11.06
N SER A 287 21.27 10.30 -10.94
CA SER A 287 22.44 10.45 -11.79
C SER A 287 21.81 10.29 -13.17
N PRO A 288 21.61 11.38 -13.93
CA PRO A 288 20.92 11.27 -15.20
C PRO A 288 21.74 10.22 -15.94
N LYS A 289 21.11 9.09 -16.34
CA LYS A 289 21.74 8.16 -17.28
C LYS A 289 22.20 9.06 -18.40
N SER A 290 23.50 9.35 -18.45
CA SER A 290 24.01 10.41 -19.29
C SER A 290 23.64 9.96 -20.68
N LEU A 291 22.64 10.61 -21.29
CA LEU A 291 22.34 10.39 -22.69
C LEU A 291 23.70 10.52 -23.36
N PRO A 292 24.18 9.49 -24.10
CA PRO A 292 25.53 9.50 -24.62
C PRO A 292 25.71 10.80 -25.37
N ILE A 293 26.43 11.75 -24.78
CA ILE A 293 26.44 13.14 -25.25
C ILE A 293 26.96 13.15 -26.69
N GLY A 294 27.82 12.19 -27.02
CA GLY A 294 28.27 11.91 -28.39
C GLY A 294 27.15 11.59 -29.40
N ALA A 295 26.07 10.90 -29.01
CA ALA A 295 24.95 10.62 -29.92
C ALA A 295 24.13 11.88 -30.23
N ILE A 296 23.86 12.72 -29.22
CA ILE A 296 23.14 13.99 -29.43
C ILE A 296 23.99 14.96 -30.26
N VAL A 297 25.27 15.11 -29.91
CA VAL A 297 26.21 15.96 -30.67
C VAL A 297 26.39 15.43 -32.10
N GLY A 298 26.44 14.10 -32.28
CA GLY A 298 26.52 13.46 -33.60
C GLY A 298 25.32 13.75 -34.50
N ILE A 299 24.10 13.70 -33.96
CA ILE A 299 22.88 14.02 -34.72
C ILE A 299 22.87 15.50 -35.13
N ILE A 300 23.27 16.41 -34.24
CA ILE A 300 23.31 17.85 -34.54
C ILE A 300 24.33 18.16 -35.64
N ILE A 301 25.53 17.60 -35.56
CA ILE A 301 26.58 17.81 -36.57
C ILE A 301 26.16 17.21 -37.92
N ALA A 302 25.59 16.00 -37.93
CA ALA A 302 25.09 15.37 -39.15
C ALA A 302 23.93 16.17 -39.77
N GLY A 303 23.00 16.67 -38.95
CA GLY A 303 21.88 17.51 -39.40
C GLY A 303 22.35 18.84 -40.00
N LEU A 304 23.30 19.53 -39.35
CA LEU A 304 23.90 20.76 -39.87
C LEU A 304 24.61 20.51 -41.20
N LEU A 305 25.43 19.45 -41.30
CA LEU A 305 26.10 19.06 -42.54
C LEU A 305 25.10 18.79 -43.66
N MET A 306 24.02 18.06 -43.38
CA MET A 306 22.98 17.75 -44.36
C MET A 306 22.27 19.01 -44.87
N VAL A 307 21.91 19.94 -43.98
CA VAL A 307 21.28 21.22 -44.36
C VAL A 307 22.23 22.06 -45.21
N THR A 308 23.53 22.14 -44.86
CA THR A 308 24.52 22.83 -45.71
C THR A 308 24.68 22.16 -47.07
N CYS A 309 24.74 20.83 -47.14
CA CYS A 309 24.85 20.11 -48.41
C CYS A 309 23.62 20.33 -49.30
N VAL A 310 22.42 20.30 -48.73
CA VAL A 310 21.17 20.59 -49.46
C VAL A 310 21.14 22.04 -49.92
N GLY A 311 21.54 22.99 -49.07
CA GLY A 311 21.63 24.41 -49.42
C GLY A 311 22.62 24.68 -50.56
N VAL A 312 23.81 24.09 -50.51
CA VAL A 312 24.82 24.18 -51.58
C VAL A 312 24.32 23.54 -52.87
N PHE A 313 23.68 22.36 -52.78
CA PHE A 313 23.11 21.69 -53.94
C PHE A 313 22.02 22.53 -54.62
N TYR A 314 21.10 23.11 -53.84
CA TYR A 314 20.07 24.01 -54.36
C TYR A 314 20.69 25.26 -54.97
N TYR A 315 21.67 25.88 -54.33
CA TYR A 315 22.37 27.06 -54.85
C TYR A 315 23.06 26.80 -56.19
N VAL A 316 23.75 25.65 -56.33
CA VAL A 316 24.38 25.27 -57.60
C VAL A 316 23.34 25.01 -58.69
N ARG A 317 22.20 24.38 -58.33
CA ARG A 317 21.14 24.09 -59.29
C ARG A 317 20.42 25.36 -59.77
N THR A 318 20.11 26.30 -58.87
CA THR A 318 19.45 27.56 -59.25
C THR A 318 20.35 28.44 -60.08
N ARG A 319 21.66 28.45 -59.81
CA ARG A 319 22.63 29.22 -60.60
C ARG A 319 22.80 28.68 -62.03
N ARG A 320 22.59 27.38 -62.25
CA ARG A 320 22.57 26.79 -63.61
C ARG A 320 21.27 27.08 -64.37
N SER A 321 20.15 27.26 -63.67
CA SER A 321 18.87 27.62 -64.30
C SER A 321 18.74 29.11 -64.64
N ALA A 322 19.60 29.98 -64.10
CA ALA A 322 19.54 31.43 -64.33
C ALA A 322 20.18 31.88 -65.66
N SER A 323 20.61 30.96 -66.53
CA SER A 323 21.26 31.31 -67.81
C SER A 323 20.45 30.93 -69.06
N VAL A 324 19.17 30.58 -68.92
CA VAL A 324 18.30 30.33 -70.08
C VAL A 324 16.90 30.90 -69.83
N LYS A 325 16.52 31.85 -70.69
CA LYS A 325 15.20 32.48 -70.92
C LYS A 325 14.90 33.78 -70.16
N GLU A 326 15.47 34.87 -70.69
CA GLU A 326 14.63 35.99 -71.11
C GLU A 326 13.71 35.52 -72.25
N GLY A 327 12.41 35.70 -72.07
CA GLY A 327 11.44 35.42 -73.13
C GLY A 327 10.07 35.08 -72.58
N GLU A 328 9.20 36.09 -72.63
CA GLU A 328 7.77 35.95 -72.91
C GLU A 328 6.78 36.02 -71.73
N ILE A 329 6.27 37.25 -71.59
CA ILE A 329 5.05 37.67 -70.92
C ILE A 329 3.84 37.16 -71.72
N ALA A 330 2.92 36.42 -71.10
CA ALA A 330 1.52 36.35 -71.55
C ALA A 330 0.58 35.90 -70.43
N SER A 331 -0.04 36.90 -69.79
CA SER A 331 -1.43 36.92 -69.31
C SER A 331 -2.21 35.61 -69.17
N ARG A 332 -2.61 35.26 -67.94
CA ARG A 332 -3.91 34.61 -67.69
C ARG A 332 -4.41 34.84 -66.26
N LEU A 333 -5.25 35.86 -66.12
CA LEU A 333 -6.13 36.05 -64.97
C LEU A 333 -7.37 35.16 -65.17
N GLU A 334 -7.67 34.29 -64.21
CA GLU A 334 -9.03 33.79 -64.02
C GLU A 334 -9.50 34.10 -62.58
N PRO A 335 -10.71 34.64 -62.40
CA PRO A 335 -11.28 34.95 -61.09
C PRO A 335 -11.87 33.68 -60.44
N PHE A 336 -11.47 33.42 -59.20
CA PHE A 336 -12.06 32.36 -58.38
C PHE A 336 -13.37 32.85 -57.75
N THR A 337 -14.48 32.20 -58.09
CA THR A 337 -15.83 32.47 -57.58
C THR A 337 -16.03 31.79 -56.22
N ILE A 338 -16.37 32.57 -55.19
CA ILE A 338 -16.77 32.06 -53.86
C ILE A 338 -18.21 31.53 -53.98
N ARG A 339 -18.40 30.22 -53.75
CA ARG A 339 -19.71 29.59 -53.66
C ARG A 339 -20.14 29.52 -52.20
N ALA A 340 -21.14 30.32 -51.84
CA ALA A 340 -21.90 30.18 -50.61
C ALA A 340 -22.90 29.01 -50.75
N GLY A 341 -22.85 28.07 -49.82
CA GLY A 341 -23.93 27.12 -49.52
C GLY A 341 -24.01 27.05 -47.99
N ALA A 342 -25.01 27.63 -47.35
CA ALA A 342 -26.40 27.18 -47.23
C ALA A 342 -26.54 25.94 -46.33
N ASP A 343 -27.11 26.22 -45.16
CA ASP A 343 -28.08 25.43 -44.39
C ASP A 343 -27.71 24.03 -43.89
N SER A 344 -27.51 23.96 -42.58
CA SER A 344 -27.83 22.78 -41.76
C SER A 344 -28.43 23.25 -40.43
N LYS A 345 -29.76 23.30 -40.38
CA LYS A 345 -30.55 23.40 -39.15
C LYS A 345 -30.51 22.04 -38.44
N SER A 346 -29.80 21.92 -37.33
CA SER A 346 -29.99 20.84 -36.36
C SER A 346 -30.71 21.36 -35.12
N ARG A 347 -31.84 20.71 -34.83
CA ARG A 347 -32.78 20.94 -33.73
C ARG A 347 -32.11 20.77 -32.35
N PRO A 348 -32.57 21.50 -31.31
CA PRO A 348 -32.29 21.14 -29.93
C PRO A 348 -33.31 20.09 -29.46
N THR A 349 -32.86 18.88 -29.14
CA THR A 349 -33.65 17.90 -28.38
C THR A 349 -33.63 18.27 -26.91
N LYS A 350 -34.80 18.71 -26.47
CA LYS A 350 -35.20 18.99 -25.10
C LYS A 350 -35.51 17.66 -24.40
N TRP A 351 -34.68 17.26 -23.44
CA TRP A 351 -35.02 16.24 -22.46
C TRP A 351 -34.89 16.85 -21.07
N ARG A 352 -36.03 17.24 -20.51
CA ARG A 352 -36.21 17.62 -19.11
C ARG A 352 -37.62 17.19 -18.75
N GLU A 353 -37.72 16.14 -17.95
CA GLU A 353 -38.78 15.80 -17.00
C GLU A 353 -38.66 14.31 -16.73
N PHE A 354 -38.14 13.97 -15.55
CA PHE A 354 -38.67 12.97 -14.62
C PHE A 354 -37.65 12.85 -13.49
N LEU A 355 -38.07 13.29 -12.30
CA LEU A 355 -37.90 12.63 -11.00
C LEU A 355 -38.33 13.64 -9.94
N SER A 356 -39.59 13.47 -9.53
CA SER A 356 -40.16 14.04 -8.32
C SER A 356 -39.39 13.53 -7.11
N PHE A 357 -38.97 14.44 -6.24
CA PHE A 357 -38.48 14.14 -4.89
C PHE A 357 -39.64 13.59 -4.06
N GLU A 358 -39.57 12.33 -3.67
CA GLU A 358 -40.34 11.77 -2.56
C GLU A 358 -39.64 12.07 -1.23
N GLU A 359 -40.46 12.39 -0.23
CA GLU A 359 -40.08 12.76 1.13
C GLU A 359 -39.29 11.66 1.85
N ILE A 360 -38.21 12.06 2.53
CA ILE A 360 -37.44 11.22 3.45
C ILE A 360 -38.20 11.14 4.78
N PRO A 361 -38.52 9.94 5.31
CA PRO A 361 -39.08 9.81 6.65
C PRO A 361 -37.98 10.08 7.70
N SER A 362 -38.31 10.84 8.73
CA SER A 362 -37.45 11.09 9.88
C SER A 362 -37.07 9.80 10.61
N LEU A 363 -35.76 9.59 10.82
CA LEU A 363 -35.18 8.53 11.65
C LEU A 363 -35.61 8.64 13.13
N PRO A 364 -35.84 7.52 13.83
CA PRO A 364 -36.14 7.52 15.26
C PRO A 364 -34.87 7.77 16.09
N ALA A 365 -35.05 8.51 17.20
CA ALA A 365 -34.00 8.79 18.18
C ALA A 365 -33.47 7.47 18.78
N LEU A 366 -32.16 7.25 18.64
CA LEU A 366 -31.43 6.18 19.32
C LEU A 366 -31.31 6.54 20.81
N MET A 367 -31.81 5.67 21.68
CA MET A 367 -31.62 5.77 23.13
C MET A 367 -30.19 5.32 23.50
N ASP A 368 -29.58 6.04 24.44
CA ASP A 368 -28.30 5.73 25.07
C ASP A 368 -28.30 4.30 25.65
N GLU A 369 -27.46 3.42 25.08
CA GLU A 369 -27.09 2.15 25.69
C GLU A 369 -25.71 2.29 26.33
N GLN A 370 -25.68 2.16 27.65
CA GLN A 370 -24.52 2.37 28.51
C GLN A 370 -23.53 1.20 28.33
N SER A 371 -22.57 1.35 27.40
CA SER A 371 -21.59 0.32 27.04
C SER A 371 -20.54 0.07 28.12
N THR A 372 -20.29 -1.22 28.43
CA THR A 372 -19.37 -1.75 29.45
C THR A 372 -18.01 -2.17 28.86
N HIS A 373 -17.49 -1.46 27.86
CA HIS A 373 -16.16 -1.77 27.30
C HIS A 373 -15.01 -1.44 28.28
N PRO A 374 -13.91 -2.21 28.29
CA PRO A 374 -12.75 -1.91 29.10
C PRO A 374 -12.13 -0.56 28.67
N GLU A 375 -11.88 0.31 29.65
CA GLU A 375 -11.35 1.69 29.52
C GLU A 375 -10.25 1.87 28.45
N PRO A 376 -9.23 0.99 28.33
CA PRO A 376 -8.16 1.18 27.34
C PRO A 376 -8.65 1.18 25.87
N LEU A 377 -9.65 0.34 25.54
CA LEU A 377 -10.21 0.28 24.19
C LEU A 377 -11.05 1.51 23.88
N ARG A 378 -11.78 2.04 24.87
CA ARG A 378 -12.60 3.25 24.71
C ARG A 378 -11.74 4.47 24.34
N ILE A 379 -10.59 4.61 25.01
CA ILE A 379 -9.67 5.72 24.78
C ILE A 379 -9.02 5.64 23.38
N GLN A 380 -8.65 4.44 22.92
CA GLN A 380 -8.12 4.26 21.56
C GLN A 380 -9.14 4.64 20.49
N VAL A 381 -10.41 4.24 20.67
CA VAL A 381 -11.51 4.61 19.77
C VAL A 381 -11.71 6.14 19.77
N GLU A 382 -11.69 6.80 20.93
CA GLU A 382 -11.86 8.25 21.03
C GLU A 382 -10.69 9.03 20.40
N VAL A 383 -9.44 8.59 20.62
CA VAL A 383 -8.26 9.17 19.95
C VAL A 383 -8.38 9.04 18.43
N LYS A 384 -8.76 7.86 17.93
CA LYS A 384 -8.94 7.62 16.50
C LYS A 384 -10.05 8.52 15.92
N GLN A 385 -11.18 8.66 16.61
CA GLN A 385 -12.29 9.52 16.20
C GLN A 385 -11.89 10.99 16.11
N ARG A 386 -11.14 11.52 17.10
CA ARG A 386 -10.69 12.91 17.09
C ARG A 386 -9.64 13.20 16.02
N ASN A 387 -8.77 12.23 15.74
CA ASN A 387 -7.82 12.35 14.61
C ASN A 387 -8.56 12.46 13.26
N TYR A 388 -9.69 11.78 13.09
CA TYR A 388 -10.54 11.96 11.90
C TYR A 388 -11.18 13.34 11.83
N GLU A 389 -11.67 13.87 12.95
CA GLU A 389 -12.24 15.21 12.98
C GLU A 389 -11.19 16.28 12.62
N ILE A 390 -9.97 16.13 13.13
CA ILE A 390 -8.83 16.99 12.78
C ILE A 390 -8.54 16.95 11.27
N ALA A 391 -8.48 15.76 10.68
CA ALA A 391 -8.21 15.59 9.25
C ALA A 391 -9.30 16.23 8.38
N SER A 392 -10.57 15.99 8.73
CA SER A 392 -11.74 16.56 8.04
C SER A 392 -11.74 18.10 8.10
N LEU A 393 -11.55 18.68 9.30
CA LEU A 393 -11.50 20.14 9.48
C LEU A 393 -10.29 20.76 8.75
N THR A 394 -9.17 20.04 8.65
CA THR A 394 -8.00 20.48 7.92
C THR A 394 -8.27 20.55 6.42
N ALA A 395 -8.99 19.57 5.87
CA ALA A 395 -9.43 19.58 4.47
C ALA A 395 -10.45 20.70 4.20
N GLU A 396 -11.40 20.92 5.11
CA GLU A 396 -12.35 22.04 5.02
C GLU A 396 -11.61 23.39 5.04
N MET A 397 -10.62 23.56 5.92
CA MET A 397 -9.82 24.77 6.03
C MET A 397 -9.03 25.11 4.75
N GLN A 398 -8.65 24.11 3.95
CA GLN A 398 -7.99 24.32 2.66
C GLN A 398 -8.93 24.88 1.58
N ASN A 399 -10.23 24.59 1.70
CA ASN A 399 -11.26 24.99 0.73
C ASN A 399 -12.11 26.18 1.18
N SER A 400 -11.93 26.64 2.42
CA SER A 400 -12.77 27.67 3.06
C SER A 400 -12.27 29.11 2.79
N ASP A 401 -13.20 30.04 2.62
CA ASP A 401 -12.92 31.48 2.52
C ASP A 401 -12.39 32.05 3.85
N ASN A 402 -11.76 33.23 3.78
CA ASN A 402 -11.02 33.83 4.90
C ASN A 402 -11.76 33.98 6.25
N PRO A 403 -13.07 34.28 6.36
CA PRO A 403 -13.69 34.51 7.67
C PRO A 403 -13.86 33.25 8.52
N THR A 404 -14.02 32.07 7.92
CA THR A 404 -14.24 30.77 8.60
C THR A 404 -12.94 30.04 8.93
N ARG A 405 -11.83 30.43 8.29
CA ARG A 405 -10.51 29.82 8.48
C ARG A 405 -9.98 29.94 9.91
N GLY A 406 -10.28 31.04 10.61
CA GLY A 406 -9.87 31.25 12.00
C GLY A 406 -10.56 30.30 12.99
N GLU A 407 -11.85 30.03 12.78
CA GLU A 407 -12.64 29.12 13.61
C GLU A 407 -12.22 27.66 13.41
N LEU A 408 -12.02 27.26 12.16
CA LEU A 408 -11.50 25.93 11.80
C LEU A 408 -10.13 25.69 12.43
N PHE A 409 -9.22 26.67 12.37
CA PHE A 409 -7.90 26.57 12.99
C PHE A 409 -7.97 26.43 14.52
N ALA A 410 -8.86 27.20 15.17
CA ALA A 410 -9.07 27.09 16.62
C ALA A 410 -9.61 25.71 17.02
N ARG A 411 -10.54 25.15 16.24
CA ARG A 411 -11.11 23.82 16.50
C ARG A 411 -10.09 22.70 16.30
N ILE A 412 -9.27 22.77 15.24
CA ILE A 412 -8.17 21.83 15.00
C ILE A 412 -7.19 21.81 16.17
N ASN A 413 -6.76 22.98 16.65
CA ASN A 413 -5.84 23.08 17.78
C ASN A 413 -6.45 22.49 19.07
N MET A 414 -7.71 22.77 19.34
CA MET A 414 -8.42 22.23 20.51
C MET A 414 -8.46 20.70 20.48
N LEU A 415 -8.85 20.10 19.36
CA LEU A 415 -8.89 18.65 19.19
C LEU A 415 -7.50 18.02 19.30
N THR A 416 -6.48 18.68 18.74
CA THR A 416 -5.08 18.21 18.81
C THR A 416 -4.61 18.15 20.26
N MET A 417 -4.86 19.21 21.05
CA MET A 417 -4.53 19.22 22.48
C MET A 417 -5.30 18.15 23.26
N GLU A 418 -6.56 17.90 22.90
CA GLU A 418 -7.39 16.86 23.53
C GLU A 418 -6.85 15.44 23.25
N VAL A 419 -6.38 15.19 22.02
CA VAL A 419 -5.72 13.92 21.65
C VAL A 419 -4.42 13.75 22.45
N GLU A 420 -3.59 14.79 22.52
CA GLU A 420 -2.36 14.75 23.33
C GLU A 420 -2.65 14.48 24.81
N ARG A 421 -3.73 15.06 25.36
CA ARG A 421 -4.16 14.82 26.73
C ARG A 421 -4.55 13.35 26.95
N LEU A 422 -5.40 12.80 26.07
CA LEU A 422 -5.84 11.40 26.15
C LEU A 422 -4.66 10.42 26.05
N VAL A 423 -3.71 10.68 25.15
CA VAL A 423 -2.52 9.84 25.00
C VAL A 423 -1.62 9.92 26.23
N ARG A 424 -1.43 11.12 26.80
CA ARG A 424 -0.57 11.32 27.98
C ARG A 424 -1.15 10.69 29.24
N GLU A 425 -2.45 10.84 29.47
CA GLU A 425 -3.12 10.28 30.67
C GLU A 425 -3.15 8.74 30.65
N ASN A 426 -3.04 8.14 29.47
CA ASN A 426 -3.11 6.69 29.27
C ASN A 426 -1.79 6.07 28.81
N ALA A 427 -0.71 6.85 28.81
CA ALA A 427 0.62 6.32 28.59
C ALA A 427 0.92 5.32 29.72
N PRO A 428 1.44 4.12 29.41
CA PRO A 428 1.91 3.20 30.44
C PRO A 428 2.87 3.94 31.38
N PRO A 429 2.79 3.74 32.71
CA PRO A 429 3.75 4.35 33.62
C PRO A 429 5.15 3.99 33.13
N GLU A 430 5.94 5.03 32.86
CA GLU A 430 7.33 4.90 32.47
C GLU A 430 7.99 4.01 33.52
N TYR A 431 8.38 2.78 33.13
CA TYR A 431 8.98 1.83 34.03
C TYR A 431 10.22 2.50 34.61
N ALA A 432 10.12 2.96 35.86
CA ALA A 432 11.23 3.51 36.59
C ALA A 432 12.32 2.44 36.58
N GLY A 433 13.40 2.73 35.83
CA GLY A 433 14.52 1.82 35.66
C GLY A 433 14.90 1.27 37.02
N SER A 434 14.91 -0.06 37.11
CA SER A 434 15.44 -0.77 38.26
C SER A 434 16.94 -0.45 38.35
N ASP A 435 17.28 0.64 39.03
CA ASP A 435 18.64 0.96 39.43
C ASP A 435 19.01 0.01 40.58
N GLY A 436 19.29 -1.24 40.19
CA GLY A 436 19.69 -2.33 41.06
C GLY A 436 21.15 -2.15 41.47
N GLY A 437 21.41 -1.16 42.33
CA GLY A 437 22.66 -1.05 43.06
C GLY A 437 22.90 -2.29 43.94
N GLN A 438 23.68 -3.25 43.44
CA GLN A 438 24.17 -4.37 44.24
C GLN A 438 25.13 -3.85 45.31
N ARG A 439 24.70 -3.92 46.57
CA ARG A 439 25.55 -3.81 47.76
C ARG A 439 25.97 -5.24 48.16
N PRO A 440 27.27 -5.54 48.33
CA PRO A 440 27.69 -6.90 48.68
C PRO A 440 27.40 -7.16 50.16
N SER A 441 26.55 -8.14 50.45
CA SER A 441 26.43 -8.71 51.79
C SER A 441 27.29 -9.96 51.89
N SER A 442 28.33 -9.85 52.70
CA SER A 442 29.16 -10.96 53.14
C SER A 442 28.32 -11.92 54.01
N ARG A 443 28.11 -13.14 53.53
CA ARG A 443 27.65 -14.23 54.40
C ARG A 443 28.49 -15.48 54.15
N SER A 444 29.36 -15.73 55.12
CA SER A 444 30.13 -16.96 55.33
C SER A 444 29.19 -18.17 55.36
N GLY A 445 29.35 -19.06 54.39
CA GLY A 445 28.70 -20.37 54.33
C GLY A 445 29.76 -21.46 54.32
N THR A 446 29.79 -22.24 55.40
CA THR A 446 30.68 -23.36 55.70
C THR A 446 30.49 -24.51 54.70
N LEU A 447 31.60 -25.05 54.17
CA LEU A 447 31.64 -26.26 53.33
C LEU A 447 31.40 -27.53 54.15
N PRO A 448 30.70 -28.55 53.62
CA PRO A 448 30.71 -29.88 54.22
C PRO A 448 31.96 -30.66 53.82
N SER A 449 32.57 -31.27 54.84
CA SER A 449 33.61 -32.29 54.79
C SER A 449 33.21 -33.51 53.97
N TYR A 450 34.04 -33.93 53.02
CA TYR A 450 34.00 -35.26 52.42
C TYR A 450 34.73 -36.23 53.36
N ASP A 451 34.02 -37.25 53.84
CA ASP A 451 34.59 -38.40 54.54
C ASP A 451 35.01 -39.44 53.49
N ASP A 452 36.31 -39.77 53.49
CA ASP A 452 36.87 -40.95 52.83
C ASP A 452 36.70 -42.16 53.75
N GLY A 453 36.23 -43.28 53.20
CA GLY A 453 36.13 -44.54 53.95
C GLY A 453 35.87 -45.76 53.08
N ALA A 454 36.97 -46.47 52.81
CA ALA A 454 37.18 -47.89 52.48
C ALA A 454 35.98 -48.85 52.36
#